data_AF-A0A2G9MIN4-F1
#
_entry.id   AF-A0A2G9MIN4-F1
#
_cell.length_a   1.000
_cell.length_b   1.000
_cell.length_c   1.000
_cell.angle_alpha   90.00
_cell.angle_beta   90.00
_cell.angle_gamma   90.00
#
_symmetry.space_group_name_H-M   'P 1'
#
loop_
_entity.id
_entity.type
_entity.pdbx_description
1 polymer ?
#
loop_
_entity_poly.entity_id
_entity_poly.type
_entity_poly.pdbx_seq_one_letter_code
_entity_poly.pdbx_strand_id
1 'polypeptide(L)'
;MNKKAAIQLSVQFIVLTVLALITLGIGFYLVTNIFTTAEEYKVILDKETQENIISTLKKSGEILSLPITSYTIKRGDNEIVAFGVLNNIGTDSTFTISIVCTEAIAPDDTELCAVNKGIPCGESAGQCSRWIILDTEEETLQNRESLVAGLFIQVPNNAPSGIFGYSIKVYTGNTQYGTTKKLYITVPE
;
A
#
# COMPACT_ATOMS: atom_id res chain seq x y z
N MET A 1 -60.57 -11.93 -32.02
CA MET A 1 -59.15 -11.50 -32.05
C MET A 1 -58.78 -10.89 -30.69
N ASN A 2 -57.49 -10.89 -30.31
CA ASN A 2 -56.87 -10.29 -29.11
C ASN A 2 -56.62 -11.10 -27.81
N LYS A 3 -56.85 -12.43 -27.74
CA LYS A 3 -56.38 -13.22 -26.57
C LYS A 3 -54.92 -13.66 -26.67
N LYS A 4 -54.40 -13.88 -27.89
CA LYS A 4 -53.01 -14.33 -28.12
C LYS A 4 -51.96 -13.23 -27.88
N ALA A 5 -52.28 -11.97 -28.21
CA ALA A 5 -51.39 -10.83 -28.00
C ALA A 5 -51.19 -10.48 -26.52
N ALA A 6 -52.26 -10.56 -25.71
CA ALA A 6 -52.19 -10.32 -24.27
C ALA A 6 -51.34 -11.38 -23.54
N ILE A 7 -51.46 -12.64 -23.95
CA ILE A 7 -50.65 -13.74 -23.41
C ILE A 7 -49.17 -13.53 -23.76
N GLN A 8 -48.85 -13.15 -25.00
CA GLN A 8 -47.47 -12.93 -25.43
C GLN A 8 -46.77 -11.79 -24.65
N LEU A 9 -47.47 -10.69 -24.37
CA LEU A 9 -46.96 -9.60 -23.54
C LEU A 9 -46.69 -10.04 -22.10
N SER A 10 -47.60 -10.81 -21.49
CA SER A 10 -47.42 -11.31 -20.13
C SER A 10 -46.23 -12.28 -20.00
N VAL A 11 -46.02 -13.14 -21.00
CA VAL A 11 -44.89 -14.08 -21.03
C VAL A 11 -43.57 -13.33 -21.17
N GLN A 12 -43.48 -12.35 -22.07
CA GLN A 12 -42.26 -11.56 -22.25
C GLN A 12 -41.90 -10.79 -20.97
N PHE A 13 -42.88 -10.23 -20.27
CA PHE A 13 -42.66 -9.54 -19.00
C PHE A 13 -42.11 -10.49 -17.93
N ILE A 14 -42.71 -11.67 -17.76
CA ILE A 14 -42.26 -12.67 -16.79
C ILE A 14 -40.82 -13.11 -17.09
N VAL A 15 -40.48 -13.35 -18.36
CA VAL A 15 -39.12 -13.73 -18.76
C VAL A 15 -38.12 -12.62 -18.41
N LEU A 16 -38.44 -11.35 -18.68
CA LEU A 16 -37.58 -10.23 -18.32
C LEU A 16 -37.42 -10.09 -16.80
N THR A 17 -38.49 -10.30 -16.02
CA THR A 17 -38.43 -10.27 -14.56
C THR A 17 -37.53 -11.39 -14.02
N VAL A 18 -37.65 -12.60 -14.53
CA VAL A 18 -36.81 -13.73 -14.11
C VAL A 18 -35.34 -13.48 -14.46
N LEU A 19 -35.06 -12.96 -15.67
CA LEU A 19 -33.69 -12.59 -16.05
C LEU A 19 -33.12 -11.48 -15.15
N ALA A 20 -33.92 -10.46 -14.82
CA ALA A 20 -33.50 -9.40 -13.92
C ALA A 20 -33.15 -9.92 -12.52
N LEU A 21 -33.95 -10.84 -11.97
CA LEU A 21 -33.68 -11.47 -10.67
C LEU A 21 -32.40 -12.32 -10.68
N ILE A 22 -32.15 -13.06 -11.76
CA ILE A 22 -30.91 -13.83 -11.91
C ILE A 22 -29.70 -12.90 -11.98
N THR A 23 -29.76 -11.84 -12.79
CA THR A 23 -28.66 -10.86 -12.89
C THR A 23 -28.41 -10.13 -11.57
N LEU A 24 -29.46 -9.84 -10.81
CA LEU A 24 -29.35 -9.22 -9.48
C LEU A 24 -28.66 -10.17 -8.49
N GLY A 25 -29.02 -11.46 -8.51
CA GLY A 25 -28.37 -12.48 -7.67
C GLY A 25 -26.88 -12.63 -7.97
N ILE A 26 -26.50 -12.64 -9.25
CA ILE A 26 -25.09 -12.66 -9.67
C ILE A 26 -24.38 -11.39 -9.22
N GLY A 27 -25.01 -10.22 -9.37
CA GLY A 27 -24.46 -8.95 -8.92
C GLY A 27 -24.17 -8.94 -7.42
N PHE A 28 -25.09 -9.45 -6.59
CA PHE A 28 -24.92 -9.52 -5.14
C PHE A 28 -23.78 -10.49 -4.75
N TYR A 29 -23.67 -11.63 -5.43
CA TYR A 29 -22.58 -12.59 -5.24
C TYR A 29 -21.21 -11.99 -5.59
N LEU A 30 -21.11 -11.24 -6.69
CA LEU A 30 -19.87 -10.58 -7.07
C LEU A 30 -19.47 -9.49 -6.07
N VAL A 31 -20.42 -8.67 -5.64
CA VAL A 31 -20.21 -7.63 -4.62
C VAL A 31 -19.65 -8.27 -3.34
N THR A 32 -20.32 -9.30 -2.81
CA THR A 32 -19.87 -9.96 -1.56
C THR A 32 -18.46 -10.56 -1.70
N ASN A 33 -18.13 -11.22 -2.80
CA ASN A 33 -16.78 -11.76 -3.02
C ASN A 33 -15.69 -10.69 -3.19
N ILE A 34 -16.00 -9.56 -3.82
CA ILE A 34 -15.05 -8.44 -3.97
C ILE A 34 -14.79 -7.81 -2.59
N PHE A 35 -15.84 -7.59 -1.80
CA PHE A 35 -15.70 -6.97 -0.47
C PHE A 35 -15.03 -7.90 0.56
N THR A 36 -15.27 -9.22 0.54
CA THR A 36 -14.55 -10.15 1.42
C THR A 36 -13.06 -10.24 1.07
N THR A 37 -12.71 -10.17 -0.22
CA THR A 37 -11.31 -10.12 -0.64
C THR A 37 -10.67 -8.78 -0.24
N ALA A 38 -11.42 -7.68 -0.27
CA ALA A 38 -10.95 -6.36 0.15
C ALA A 38 -10.61 -6.30 1.65
N GLU A 39 -11.43 -6.91 2.50
CA GLU A 39 -11.21 -6.97 3.96
C GLU A 39 -10.04 -7.89 4.37
N GLU A 40 -9.69 -8.86 3.51
CA GLU A 40 -8.52 -9.74 3.65
C GLU A 40 -7.19 -9.11 3.21
N TYR A 41 -7.19 -7.89 2.64
CA TYR A 41 -5.95 -7.12 2.45
C TYR A 41 -5.43 -6.48 3.75
N LYS A 42 -5.80 -7.03 4.92
CA LYS A 42 -4.90 -7.01 6.08
C LYS A 42 -3.68 -7.84 5.73
N VAL A 43 -2.73 -7.16 5.09
CA VAL A 43 -1.38 -7.61 4.77
C VAL A 43 -0.93 -8.68 5.77
N ILE A 44 -0.90 -9.94 5.31
CA ILE A 44 -0.41 -11.07 6.11
C ILE A 44 1.11 -10.89 6.21
N LEU A 45 1.53 -10.11 7.20
CA LEU A 45 2.94 -9.99 7.57
C LEU A 45 3.36 -11.29 8.25
N ASP A 46 4.53 -11.79 7.86
CA ASP A 46 5.12 -12.95 8.52
C ASP A 46 5.34 -12.68 10.02
N LYS A 47 4.95 -13.65 10.85
CA LYS A 47 4.92 -13.51 12.31
C LYS A 47 6.31 -13.24 12.89
N GLU A 48 7.34 -13.87 12.31
CA GLU A 48 8.73 -13.64 12.71
C GLU A 48 9.15 -12.18 12.46
N THR A 49 8.77 -11.63 11.31
CA THR A 49 9.03 -10.23 10.96
C THR A 49 8.32 -9.28 11.94
N GLN A 50 7.06 -9.55 12.29
CA GLN A 50 6.33 -8.75 13.28
C GLN A 50 7.01 -8.81 14.67
N GLU A 51 7.41 -9.99 15.12
CA GLU A 51 8.12 -10.16 16.39
C GLU A 51 9.47 -9.43 16.40
N ASN A 52 10.21 -9.47 15.29
CA ASN A 52 11.47 -8.75 15.14
C ASN A 52 11.27 -7.22 15.21
N ILE A 53 10.23 -6.68 14.56
CA ILE A 53 9.87 -5.26 14.62
C ILE A 53 9.50 -4.86 16.06
N ILE A 54 8.59 -5.60 16.69
CA ILE A 54 8.13 -5.31 18.05
C ILE A 54 9.30 -5.39 19.04
N SER A 55 10.15 -6.40 18.90
CA SER A 55 11.31 -6.57 19.77
C SER A 55 12.31 -5.43 19.60
N THR A 56 12.51 -4.96 18.37
CA THR A 56 13.40 -3.83 18.07
C THR A 56 12.83 -2.57 18.71
N LEU A 57 11.59 -2.19 18.41
CA LEU A 57 10.92 -1.01 18.98
C LEU A 57 10.99 -0.99 20.51
N LYS A 58 10.71 -2.12 21.17
CA LYS A 58 10.71 -2.22 22.63
C LYS A 58 12.11 -2.20 23.25
N LYS A 59 13.12 -2.79 22.60
CA LYS A 59 14.49 -2.89 23.14
C LYS A 59 15.33 -1.66 22.86
N SER A 60 15.24 -1.10 21.66
CA SER A 60 16.05 0.06 21.25
C SER A 60 15.40 1.38 21.65
N GLY A 61 14.11 1.39 21.99
CA GLY A 61 13.34 2.61 22.19
C GLY A 61 13.18 3.43 20.91
N GLU A 62 13.46 2.83 19.75
CA GLU A 62 13.24 3.47 18.46
C GLU A 62 11.75 3.71 18.23
N ILE A 63 11.46 4.88 17.66
CA ILE A 63 10.10 5.32 17.32
C ILE A 63 9.59 4.67 16.03
N LEU A 64 10.48 4.49 15.04
CA LEU A 64 10.19 3.87 13.76
C LEU A 64 11.20 2.75 13.55
N SER A 65 10.72 1.53 13.29
CA SER A 65 11.54 0.37 12.97
C SER A 65 11.23 -0.11 11.56
N LEU A 66 12.29 -0.34 10.79
CA LEU A 66 12.27 -0.89 9.44
C LEU A 66 13.38 -1.96 9.41
N PRO A 67 13.06 -3.24 9.66
CA PRO A 67 14.06 -4.29 9.89
C PRO A 67 14.82 -4.62 8.61
N ILE A 68 14.14 -4.58 7.47
CA ILE A 68 14.72 -4.80 6.15
C ILE A 68 14.61 -3.49 5.37
N THR A 69 15.77 -2.97 4.97
CA THR A 69 15.89 -1.67 4.31
C THR A 69 16.22 -1.79 2.83
N SER A 70 16.41 -3.01 2.31
CA SER A 70 16.76 -3.26 0.91
C SER A 70 15.99 -4.45 0.36
N TYR A 71 15.36 -4.27 -0.79
CA TYR A 71 14.60 -5.30 -1.50
C TYR A 71 15.01 -5.34 -2.95
N THR A 72 15.02 -6.52 -3.55
CA THR A 72 15.18 -6.69 -5.01
C THR A 72 13.85 -7.16 -5.58
N ILE A 73 13.19 -6.32 -6.39
CA ILE A 73 11.85 -6.56 -6.92
C ILE A 73 11.93 -6.49 -8.45
N LYS A 74 11.41 -7.51 -9.13
CA LYS A 74 11.39 -7.52 -10.60
C LYS A 74 10.30 -6.62 -11.15
N ARG A 75 10.44 -6.21 -12.41
CA ARG A 75 9.40 -5.45 -13.12
C ARG A 75 8.10 -6.26 -13.16
N GLY A 76 6.99 -5.63 -12.79
CA GLY A 76 5.68 -6.27 -12.73
C GLY A 76 5.38 -7.00 -11.44
N ASP A 77 6.39 -7.26 -10.61
CA ASP A 77 6.22 -7.88 -9.30
C ASP A 77 5.88 -6.84 -8.23
N ASN A 78 5.42 -7.34 -7.10
CA ASN A 78 5.09 -6.58 -5.92
C ASN A 78 5.80 -7.16 -4.69
N GLU A 79 5.95 -6.34 -3.67
CA GLU A 79 6.49 -6.75 -2.39
C GLU A 79 5.85 -5.97 -1.26
N ILE A 80 5.80 -6.58 -0.08
CA ILE A 80 5.28 -5.96 1.12
C ILE A 80 6.45 -5.66 2.06
N VAL A 81 6.63 -4.38 2.39
CA VAL A 81 7.66 -3.94 3.31
C VAL A 81 7.05 -3.65 4.68
N ALA A 82 7.40 -4.48 5.66
CA ALA A 82 6.94 -4.32 7.04
C ALA A 82 7.69 -3.19 7.75
N PHE A 83 6.97 -2.32 8.45
CA PHE A 83 7.51 -1.33 9.36
C PHE A 83 6.68 -1.26 10.63
N GLY A 84 7.25 -0.70 11.69
CA GLY A 84 6.52 -0.46 12.92
C GLY A 84 6.77 0.91 13.52
N VAL A 85 5.73 1.44 14.17
CA VAL A 85 5.72 2.74 14.84
C VAL A 85 5.40 2.51 16.31
N LEU A 86 6.17 3.10 17.22
CA LEU A 86 5.94 3.06 18.66
C LEU A 86 5.56 4.45 19.16
N ASN A 87 4.42 4.56 19.84
CA ASN A 87 4.08 5.78 20.57
C ASN A 87 4.80 5.80 21.91
N ASN A 88 5.79 6.69 22.05
CA ASN A 88 6.50 6.93 23.30
C ASN A 88 6.41 8.40 23.76
N ILE A 89 5.33 9.10 23.40
CA ILE A 89 5.12 10.53 23.73
C ILE A 89 4.62 10.70 25.18
N GLY A 90 4.08 9.64 25.79
CA GLY A 90 3.49 9.69 27.13
C GLY A 90 1.98 9.93 27.13
N THR A 91 1.39 10.15 25.95
CA THR A 91 -0.06 10.36 25.74
C THR A 91 -0.50 9.68 24.46
N ASP A 92 -1.81 9.48 24.32
CA ASP A 92 -2.40 8.99 23.08
C ASP A 92 -2.19 10.02 21.97
N SER A 93 -1.88 9.57 20.77
CA SER A 93 -1.54 10.45 19.66
C SER A 93 -1.82 9.80 18.31
N THR A 94 -2.19 10.65 17.35
CA THR A 94 -2.43 10.25 15.97
C THR A 94 -1.14 10.37 15.17
N PHE A 95 -0.83 9.33 14.41
CA PHE A 95 0.37 9.24 13.60
C PHE A 95 0.03 9.15 12.13
N THR A 96 0.82 9.85 11.30
CA THR A 96 0.73 9.82 9.85
C THR A 96 2.08 9.41 9.29
N ILE A 97 2.11 8.43 8.41
CA ILE A 97 3.33 8.00 7.72
C ILE A 97 3.40 8.68 6.36
N SER A 98 4.55 9.26 6.06
CA SER A 98 4.85 9.89 4.78
C SER A 98 6.05 9.21 4.15
N ILE A 99 5.93 8.83 2.89
CA ILE A 99 7.00 8.21 2.13
C ILE A 99 7.22 9.00 0.86
N VAL A 100 8.49 9.35 0.64
CA VAL A 100 8.89 10.16 -0.51
C VAL A 100 10.05 9.48 -1.20
N CYS A 101 9.95 9.31 -2.52
CA CYS A 101 11.09 8.89 -3.32
C CYS A 101 12.13 10.03 -3.34
N THR A 102 13.34 9.73 -2.87
CA THR A 102 14.40 10.73 -2.67
C THR A 102 15.56 10.60 -3.65
N GLU A 103 15.80 9.39 -4.14
CA GLU A 103 16.91 9.10 -5.06
C GLU A 103 16.59 7.92 -5.97
N ALA A 104 17.12 7.94 -7.19
CA ALA A 104 17.04 6.86 -8.17
C ALA A 104 18.34 6.84 -8.97
N ILE A 105 19.01 5.68 -9.02
CA ILE A 105 20.33 5.49 -9.63
C ILE A 105 20.24 4.32 -10.61
N ALA A 106 20.60 4.53 -11.87
CA ALA A 106 20.64 3.50 -12.89
C ALA A 106 21.85 2.55 -12.69
N PRO A 107 21.88 1.37 -13.36
CA PRO A 107 22.96 0.39 -13.18
C PRO A 107 24.35 0.91 -13.57
N ASP A 108 24.42 1.92 -14.43
CA ASP A 108 25.63 2.60 -14.89
C ASP A 108 26.07 3.74 -13.94
N ASP A 109 25.50 3.81 -12.73
CA ASP A 109 25.72 4.87 -11.74
C ASP A 109 25.20 6.25 -12.18
N THR A 110 24.41 6.31 -13.25
CA THR A 110 23.74 7.54 -13.66
C THR A 110 22.58 7.86 -12.70
N GLU A 111 22.62 9.04 -12.08
CA GLU A 111 21.55 9.52 -11.22
C GLU A 111 20.32 9.88 -12.07
N LEU A 112 19.29 9.04 -12.00
CA LEU A 112 17.99 9.30 -12.61
C LEU A 112 17.23 10.38 -11.83
N CYS A 113 17.36 10.38 -10.50
CA CYS A 113 16.80 11.41 -9.62
C CYS A 113 17.58 11.52 -8.31
N ALA A 114 17.65 12.71 -7.73
CA ALA A 114 18.34 12.97 -6.47
C ALA A 114 17.86 14.29 -5.87
N VAL A 115 16.90 14.23 -4.94
CA VAL A 115 16.29 15.43 -4.32
C VAL A 115 17.33 16.31 -3.64
N ASN A 116 18.33 15.70 -3.00
CA ASN A 116 19.42 16.42 -2.32
C ASN A 116 20.33 17.22 -3.27
N LYS A 117 20.34 16.86 -4.56
CA LYS A 117 21.10 17.54 -5.62
C LYS A 117 20.21 18.48 -6.46
N GLY A 118 18.95 18.66 -6.05
CA GLY A 118 17.98 19.48 -6.80
C GLY A 118 17.43 18.81 -8.04
N ILE A 119 17.66 17.51 -8.25
CA ILE A 119 17.09 16.73 -9.36
C ILE A 119 15.76 16.16 -8.88
N PRO A 120 14.61 16.67 -9.35
CA PRO A 120 13.31 16.27 -8.82
C PRO A 120 12.99 14.82 -9.19
N CYS A 121 12.60 14.02 -8.21
CA CYS A 121 12.01 12.69 -8.41
C CYS A 121 10.54 12.85 -8.84
N GLY A 122 10.32 13.31 -10.07
CA GLY A 122 9.01 13.54 -10.70
C GLY A 122 8.67 12.53 -11.81
N GLU A 123 7.66 12.83 -12.64
CA GLU A 123 7.24 11.95 -13.75
C GLU A 123 8.35 11.66 -14.77
N SER A 124 9.29 12.59 -14.93
CA SER A 124 10.47 12.49 -15.79
C SER A 124 11.63 11.69 -15.19
N ALA A 125 11.56 11.31 -13.91
CA ALA A 125 12.66 10.75 -13.13
C ALA A 125 12.32 9.37 -12.54
N GLY A 126 11.59 8.55 -13.32
CA GLY A 126 11.45 7.11 -13.04
C GLY A 126 10.21 6.68 -12.25
N GLN A 127 9.17 7.50 -12.12
CA GLN A 127 7.84 7.14 -11.54
C GLN A 127 7.86 6.47 -10.15
N CYS A 128 9.00 6.41 -9.45
CA CYS A 128 9.16 5.70 -8.18
C CYS A 128 8.18 6.18 -7.11
N SER A 129 7.76 7.45 -7.16
CA SER A 129 6.73 8.03 -6.28
C SER A 129 5.36 7.35 -6.38
N ARG A 130 5.06 6.65 -7.49
CA ARG A 130 3.79 5.96 -7.73
C ARG A 130 3.84 4.45 -7.44
N TRP A 131 5.01 3.92 -7.10
CA TRP A 131 5.18 2.48 -6.86
C TRP A 131 4.67 2.07 -5.48
N ILE A 132 4.62 3.02 -4.55
CA ILE A 132 4.14 2.75 -3.21
C ILE A 132 2.64 3.05 -3.18
N ILE A 133 1.87 2.02 -2.90
CA ILE A 133 0.45 2.13 -2.58
C ILE A 133 0.37 2.17 -1.06
N LEU A 134 0.16 3.37 -0.53
CA LEU A 134 -0.06 3.58 0.89
C LEU A 134 -1.56 3.57 1.18
N ASP A 135 -1.95 2.63 2.02
CA ASP A 135 -3.21 2.70 2.77
C ASP A 135 -2.87 3.15 4.19
N THR A 136 -2.29 4.34 4.32
CA THR A 136 -2.01 4.91 5.65
C THR A 136 -3.05 5.96 5.93
N GLU A 137 -4.14 5.50 6.52
CA GLU A 137 -5.03 6.34 7.29
C GLU A 137 -4.31 6.88 8.54
N GLU A 138 -4.86 7.93 9.13
CA GLU A 138 -4.40 8.45 10.41
C GLU A 138 -4.66 7.43 11.51
N GLU A 139 -3.59 6.86 12.08
CA GLU A 139 -3.72 5.82 13.11
C GLU A 139 -3.49 6.42 14.50
N THR A 140 -4.46 6.21 15.40
CA THR A 140 -4.35 6.68 16.78
C THR A 140 -3.79 5.57 17.65
N LEU A 141 -2.61 5.82 18.23
CA LEU A 141 -1.93 4.86 19.11
C LEU A 141 -1.98 5.35 20.55
N GLN A 142 -2.32 4.47 21.46
CA GLN A 142 -2.24 4.73 22.90
C GLN A 142 -0.78 4.89 23.33
N ASN A 143 -0.57 5.52 24.48
CA ASN A 143 0.77 5.60 25.05
C ASN A 143 1.39 4.20 25.23
N ARG A 144 2.60 4.01 24.70
CA ARG A 144 3.37 2.74 24.66
C ARG A 144 2.78 1.65 23.76
N GLU A 145 1.77 1.98 22.98
CA GLU A 145 1.27 1.09 21.93
C GLU A 145 2.19 1.14 20.70
N SER A 146 2.29 0.00 20.02
CA SER A 146 3.04 -0.14 18.78
C SER A 146 2.14 -0.63 17.66
N LEU A 147 2.19 0.06 16.53
CA LEU A 147 1.58 -0.37 15.28
C LEU A 147 2.63 -1.09 14.43
N VAL A 148 2.23 -2.19 13.79
CA VAL A 148 3.01 -2.83 12.73
C VAL A 148 2.16 -2.84 11.47
N ALA A 149 2.68 -2.27 10.39
CA ALA A 149 1.97 -2.12 9.13
C ALA A 149 2.87 -2.52 7.96
N GLY A 150 2.25 -2.83 6.83
CA GLY A 150 2.95 -3.18 5.59
C GLY A 150 2.80 -2.07 4.56
N LEU A 151 3.89 -1.76 3.87
CA LEU A 151 3.91 -0.89 2.70
C LEU A 151 3.85 -1.75 1.46
N PHE A 152 2.80 -1.59 0.68
CA PHE A 152 2.67 -2.31 -0.57
C PHE A 152 3.45 -1.57 -1.67
N ILE A 153 4.40 -2.28 -2.26
CA ILE A 153 5.26 -1.76 -3.31
C ILE A 153 4.95 -2.54 -4.57
N GLN A 154 4.60 -1.82 -5.64
CA GLN A 154 4.35 -2.37 -6.95
C GLN A 154 5.29 -1.74 -7.97
N VAL A 155 6.23 -2.54 -8.49
CA VAL A 155 7.15 -2.09 -9.53
C VAL A 155 6.46 -2.28 -10.88
N PRO A 156 6.24 -1.21 -11.67
CA PRO A 156 5.55 -1.34 -12.95
C PRO A 156 6.41 -2.08 -13.98
N ASN A 157 5.76 -2.69 -14.97
CA ASN A 157 6.43 -3.47 -16.03
C ASN A 157 7.45 -2.66 -16.85
N ASN A 158 7.26 -1.34 -16.93
CA ASN A 158 8.14 -0.41 -17.66
C ASN A 158 9.14 0.31 -16.74
N ALA A 159 9.30 -0.13 -15.49
CA ALA A 159 10.27 0.46 -14.57
C ALA A 159 11.70 0.35 -15.12
N PRO A 160 12.51 1.43 -15.08
CA PRO A 160 13.92 1.31 -15.39
C PRO A 160 14.61 0.40 -14.36
N SER A 161 15.64 -0.34 -14.79
CA SER A 161 16.55 -1.00 -13.84
C SER A 161 17.31 0.05 -13.05
N GLY A 162 17.72 -0.31 -11.83
CA GLY A 162 18.43 0.60 -10.94
C GLY A 162 18.06 0.44 -9.48
N ILE A 163 18.55 1.36 -8.65
CA ILE A 163 18.31 1.43 -7.21
C ILE A 163 17.47 2.67 -6.94
N PHE A 164 16.33 2.49 -6.28
CA PHE A 164 15.38 3.54 -5.93
C PHE A 164 15.33 3.67 -4.41
N GLY A 165 15.69 4.85 -3.90
CA GLY A 165 15.74 5.16 -2.48
C GLY A 165 14.55 6.00 -2.03
N TYR A 166 13.89 5.54 -0.98
CA TYR A 166 12.73 6.17 -0.35
C TYR A 166 13.05 6.60 1.06
N SER A 167 12.56 7.77 1.44
CA SER A 167 12.61 8.26 2.81
C SER A 167 11.25 8.10 3.46
N ILE A 168 11.20 7.33 4.54
CA ILE A 168 10.03 7.08 5.37
C ILE A 168 10.12 7.95 6.60
N LYS A 169 9.08 8.74 6.83
CA LYS A 169 8.95 9.66 7.97
C LYS A 169 7.62 9.43 8.65
N VAL A 170 7.61 9.52 9.97
CA VAL A 170 6.38 9.51 10.77
C VAL A 170 6.14 10.93 11.26
N TYR A 171 4.88 11.34 11.32
CA TYR A 171 4.45 12.64 11.79
C TYR A 171 3.38 12.47 12.88
N THR A 172 3.32 13.42 13.81
CA THR A 172 2.16 13.64 14.69
C THR A 172 1.68 15.06 14.43
N GLY A 173 0.46 15.18 13.90
CA GLY A 173 0.01 16.42 13.27
C GLY A 173 1.02 16.92 12.24
N ASN A 174 1.59 18.11 12.46
CA ASN A 174 2.55 18.74 11.54
C ASN A 174 4.03 18.57 11.94
N THR A 175 4.32 17.84 13.01
CA THR A 175 5.69 17.67 13.52
C THR A 175 6.20 16.28 13.22
N GLN A 176 7.40 16.19 12.64
CA GLN A 176 8.04 14.89 12.39
C GLN A 176 8.33 14.20 13.73
N TYR A 177 7.91 12.95 13.84
CA TYR A 177 8.12 12.08 14.97
C TYR A 177 9.19 11.04 14.66
N GLY A 178 10.26 11.03 15.46
CA GLY A 178 11.38 10.13 15.26
C GLY A 178 12.27 10.47 14.06
N THR A 179 13.15 9.53 13.72
CA THR A 179 14.14 9.69 12.66
C THR A 179 13.61 9.17 11.33
N THR A 180 14.09 9.78 10.24
CA THR A 180 13.83 9.29 8.89
C THR A 180 14.51 7.94 8.69
N LYS A 181 13.77 6.93 8.21
CA LYS A 181 14.36 5.66 7.79
C LYS A 181 14.41 5.60 6.26
N LYS A 182 15.45 4.97 5.72
CA LYS A 182 15.63 4.80 4.28
C LYS A 182 15.28 3.38 3.86
N LEU A 183 14.58 3.27 2.75
CA LEU A 183 14.25 2.02 2.07
C LEU A 183 14.81 2.07 0.65
N TYR A 184 15.46 0.99 0.23
CA TYR A 184 16.04 0.84 -1.08
C TYR A 184 15.35 -0.30 -1.84
N ILE A 185 14.97 -0.03 -3.08
CA ILE A 185 14.40 -1.01 -4.00
C ILE A 185 15.35 -1.13 -5.18
N THR A 186 15.85 -2.34 -5.41
CA THR A 186 16.66 -2.67 -6.58
C THR A 186 15.77 -3.34 -7.62
N VAL A 187 15.69 -2.75 -8.80
CA VAL A 187 15.05 -3.35 -9.98
C VAL A 187 16.17 -3.93 -10.85
N PRO A 188 16.23 -5.27 -11.01
CA PRO A 188 17.25 -5.92 -11.83
C PRO A 188 17.07 -5.59 -13.31
N GLU A 189 18.12 -5.83 -14.11
CA GLU A 189 18.12 -5.63 -15.57
C GLU A 189 17.06 -6.48 -16.29
#